data_AF-A0A1H9IM42-F1
#
_entry.id   AF-A0A1H9IM42-F1
#
_cell.length_a   1.000
_cell.length_b   1.000
_cell.length_c   1.000
_cell.angle_alpha   90.00
_cell.angle_beta   90.00
_cell.angle_gamma   90.00
#
_symmetry.space_group_name_H-M   'P 1'
#
loop_
_entity.id
_entity.type
_entity.pdbx_description
1 polymer ?
#
loop_
_entity_poly.entity_id
_entity_poly.type
_entity_poly.pdbx_seq_one_letter_code
_entity_poly.pdbx_strand_id
1 'polypeptide(L)'
;MLFVKKDNRVLRIDEAEKAGYLSDGYDVIDGVTGEVKEAATGGKVYTPAEIANIKKENTALKKEVTALKKEVTALKKQVKEVAKNDTDGTAKKD
;
A
#
# COMPACT_ATOMS: atom_id res chain seq x y z
N MET A 1 -16.43 21.12 -18.42
CA MET A 1 -15.04 21.53 -18.08
C MET A 1 -14.95 21.91 -16.62
N LEU A 2 -13.83 21.56 -15.99
CA LEU A 2 -13.49 21.87 -14.62
C LEU A 2 -12.13 22.56 -14.56
N PHE A 3 -11.85 23.20 -13.42
CA PHE A 3 -10.51 23.71 -13.11
C PHE A 3 -9.95 22.91 -11.95
N VAL A 4 -8.68 22.53 -12.05
CA VAL A 4 -7.96 21.83 -11.00
C VAL A 4 -6.68 22.57 -10.64
N LYS A 5 -6.30 22.54 -9.38
CA LYS A 5 -5.15 23.27 -8.84
C LYS A 5 -4.27 22.37 -7.98
N LYS A 6 -2.96 22.51 -8.16
CA LYS A 6 -1.95 21.97 -7.25
C LYS A 6 -0.84 23.01 -7.12
N ASP A 7 -0.58 23.45 -5.90
CA ASP A 7 0.34 24.55 -5.61
C ASP A 7 0.01 25.82 -6.44
N ASN A 8 0.92 26.27 -7.30
CA ASN A 8 0.75 27.44 -8.18
C ASN A 8 0.26 27.08 -9.59
N ARG A 9 -0.04 25.80 -9.86
CA ARG A 9 -0.47 25.32 -11.17
C ARG A 9 -1.98 25.17 -11.20
N VAL A 10 -2.63 25.85 -12.13
CA VAL A 10 -4.06 25.71 -12.44
C VAL A 10 -4.21 25.17 -13.86
N LEU A 11 -5.03 24.14 -14.02
CA LEU A 11 -5.33 23.51 -15.30
C LEU A 11 -6.82 23.51 -15.56
N ARG A 12 -7.19 23.67 -16.84
CA ARG A 12 -8.54 23.44 -17.33
C ARG A 12 -8.60 22.04 -17.89
N ILE A 13 -9.52 21.23 -17.38
CA ILE A 13 -9.63 19.81 -17.71
C ILE A 13 -11.07 19.44 -18.05
N ASP A 14 -11.24 18.28 -18.66
CA ASP A 14 -12.55 17.65 -18.83
C ASP A 14 -12.91 16.77 -17.62
N GLU A 15 -14.20 16.48 -17.47
CA GLU A 15 -14.70 15.73 -16.32
C GLU A 15 -14.17 14.28 -16.29
N ALA A 16 -13.90 13.70 -17.46
CA ALA A 16 -13.30 12.37 -17.59
C ALA A 16 -11.89 12.29 -16.99
N GLU A 17 -11.14 13.38 -16.97
CA GLU A 17 -9.77 13.43 -16.45
C GLU A 17 -9.73 13.70 -14.94
N LYS A 18 -10.86 14.12 -14.34
CA LYS A 18 -10.96 14.56 -12.94
C LYS A 18 -10.39 13.54 -11.96
N ALA A 19 -10.73 12.27 -12.13
CA ALA A 19 -10.30 11.20 -11.21
C ALA A 19 -8.77 11.02 -11.20
N GLY A 20 -8.12 11.16 -12.36
CA GLY A 20 -6.66 11.10 -12.47
C GLY A 20 -6.01 12.28 -11.73
N TYR A 21 -6.49 13.50 -11.99
CA TYR A 21 -5.96 14.70 -11.35
C TYR A 21 -6.17 14.73 -9.83
N LEU A 22 -7.34 14.27 -9.33
CA LEU A 22 -7.56 14.10 -7.89
C LEU A 22 -6.57 13.09 -7.29
N SER A 23 -6.30 11.97 -7.98
CA SER A 23 -5.33 10.97 -7.52
C SER A 23 -3.89 11.52 -7.50
N ASP A 24 -3.56 12.40 -8.44
CA ASP A 24 -2.27 13.09 -8.51
C ASP A 24 -2.13 14.23 -7.49
N GLY A 25 -3.17 14.52 -6.72
CA GLY A 25 -3.16 15.53 -5.66
C GLY A 25 -3.58 16.92 -6.11
N TYR A 26 -4.34 17.06 -7.21
CA TYR A 26 -4.94 18.34 -7.59
C TYR A 26 -6.33 18.49 -6.99
N ASP A 27 -6.60 19.64 -6.40
CA ASP A 27 -7.92 20.02 -5.92
C ASP A 27 -8.78 20.56 -7.06
N VAL A 28 -10.05 20.20 -7.12
CA VAL A 28 -11.01 20.84 -8.04
C VAL A 28 -11.41 22.18 -7.46
N ILE A 29 -11.29 23.23 -8.25
CA ILE A 29 -11.56 24.61 -7.84
C ILE A 29 -12.61 25.27 -8.73
N ASP A 30 -13.20 26.36 -8.23
CA ASP A 30 -13.91 27.31 -9.06
C ASP A 30 -12.91 28.09 -9.95
N GLY A 31 -13.19 28.19 -11.24
CA GLY A 31 -12.30 28.85 -12.21
C GLY A 31 -12.26 30.38 -12.07
N VAL A 32 -13.21 30.99 -11.37
CA VAL A 32 -13.30 32.44 -11.17
C VAL A 32 -12.86 32.80 -9.75
N THR A 33 -13.43 32.15 -8.73
CA THR A 33 -13.13 32.49 -7.33
C THR A 33 -11.87 31.82 -6.80
N GLY A 34 -11.44 30.70 -7.42
CA GLY A 34 -10.33 29.89 -6.94
C GLY A 34 -10.66 29.05 -5.71
N GLU A 35 -11.92 29.03 -5.26
CA GLU A 35 -12.37 28.26 -4.11
C GLU A 35 -12.32 26.76 -4.39
N VAL A 36 -11.88 25.97 -3.41
CA VAL A 36 -11.82 24.50 -3.51
C VAL A 36 -13.22 23.90 -3.39
N LYS A 37 -13.66 23.19 -4.43
CA LYS A 37 -14.93 22.44 -4.49
C LYS A 37 -14.76 20.99 -4.08
N GLU A 38 -13.65 20.36 -4.48
CA GLU A 38 -13.36 18.96 -4.18
C GLU A 38 -11.87 18.83 -3.90
N ALA A 39 -11.51 18.50 -2.65
CA ALA A 39 -10.12 18.33 -2.27
C ALA A 39 -9.62 16.92 -2.67
N ALA A 40 -8.40 16.83 -3.20
CA ALA A 40 -7.78 15.57 -3.62
C ALA A 40 -7.71 14.52 -2.51
N THR A 41 -7.51 14.96 -1.26
CA THR A 41 -7.43 14.08 -0.09
C THR A 41 -8.78 13.85 0.60
N GLY A 42 -9.89 14.29 -0.01
CA GLY A 42 -11.20 14.31 0.64
C GLY A 42 -11.24 15.21 1.88
N GLY A 43 -10.39 16.24 1.92
CA GLY A 43 -10.25 17.16 3.05
C GLY A 43 -9.43 16.62 4.22
N LYS A 44 -8.83 15.44 4.09
CA LYS A 44 -7.98 14.88 5.14
C LYS A 44 -6.59 15.50 5.09
N VAL A 45 -6.14 16.00 6.24
CA VAL A 45 -4.77 16.46 6.45
C VAL A 45 -4.13 15.50 7.45
N TYR A 46 -3.01 14.90 7.08
CA TYR A 46 -2.24 14.04 7.99
C TYR A 46 -1.18 14.86 8.71
N THR A 47 -1.14 14.71 10.02
CA THR A 47 -0.11 15.32 10.86
C THR A 47 1.23 14.58 10.71
N PRO A 48 2.37 15.25 10.96
CA PRO A 48 3.67 14.60 10.98
C PRO A 48 3.74 13.41 11.97
N ALA A 49 3.00 13.49 13.08
CA ALA A 49 2.93 12.43 14.09
C ALA A 49 2.23 11.18 13.55
N GLU A 50 1.10 11.33 12.84
CA GLU A 50 0.39 10.21 12.21
C GLU A 50 1.26 9.53 11.15
N ILE A 51 1.93 10.32 10.31
CA ILE A 51 2.87 9.78 9.30
C ILE A 51 4.01 9.02 9.98
N ALA A 52 4.56 9.53 11.08
CA ALA A 52 5.61 8.85 11.83
C ALA A 52 5.13 7.52 12.45
N ASN A 53 3.90 7.49 12.98
CA ASN A 53 3.29 6.29 13.53
C ASN A 53 3.08 5.22 12.45
N ILE A 54 2.52 5.61 11.30
CA ILE A 54 2.32 4.71 10.14
C ILE A 54 3.67 4.13 9.67
N LYS A 55 4.73 4.96 9.62
CA LYS A 55 6.09 4.48 9.27
C LYS A 55 6.63 3.45 10.26
N LYS A 56 6.43 3.66 11.56
CA LYS A 56 6.83 2.70 12.60
C LYS A 56 6.08 1.38 12.46
N GLU A 57 4.77 1.44 12.28
CA GLU A 57 3.93 0.26 12.08
C GLU A 57 4.32 -0.52 10.83
N ASN A 58 4.52 0.17 9.69
CA ASN A 58 4.99 -0.45 8.45
C ASN A 58 6.35 -1.15 8.63
N THR A 59 7.25 -0.56 9.41
CA THR A 59 8.55 -1.15 9.73
C THR A 59 8.41 -2.40 10.60
N ALA A 60 7.49 -2.38 11.59
CA ALA A 60 7.21 -3.53 12.43
C ALA A 60 6.61 -4.68 11.61
N LEU A 61 5.60 -4.40 10.78
CA LEU A 61 4.97 -5.38 9.90
C LEU A 61 5.97 -6.01 8.92
N LYS A 62 6.89 -5.23 8.35
CA LYS A 62 7.96 -5.77 7.48
C LYS A 62 8.89 -6.75 8.22
N LYS A 63 9.20 -6.49 9.49
CA LYS A 63 10.00 -7.40 10.31
C LYS A 63 9.24 -8.69 10.59
N GLU A 64 7.98 -8.59 10.95
CA GLU A 64 7.11 -9.74 11.22
C GLU A 64 6.94 -10.62 9.98
N VAL A 65 6.64 -10.04 8.82
CA VAL A 65 6.56 -10.77 7.54
C VAL A 65 7.88 -11.49 7.22
N THR A 66 9.01 -10.87 7.54
CA THR A 66 10.33 -11.49 7.33
C THR A 66 10.54 -12.69 8.27
N ALA A 67 10.14 -12.58 9.54
CA ALA A 67 10.21 -13.66 10.51
C ALA A 67 9.32 -14.84 10.09
N LEU A 68 8.05 -14.57 9.74
CA LEU A 68 7.10 -15.58 9.26
C LEU A 68 7.59 -16.29 8.00
N LYS A 69 8.21 -15.57 7.04
CA LYS A 69 8.82 -16.19 5.86
C LYS A 69 9.93 -17.18 6.21
N LYS A 70 10.75 -16.87 7.22
CA LYS A 70 11.80 -17.79 7.70
C LYS A 70 11.20 -19.02 8.36
N GLU A 71 10.20 -18.83 9.20
CA GLU A 71 9.50 -19.92 9.88
C GLU A 71 8.82 -20.86 8.88
N VAL A 72 8.08 -20.33 7.92
CA VAL A 72 7.48 -21.12 6.82
C VAL A 72 8.54 -21.89 6.04
N THR A 73 9.71 -21.29 5.81
CA THR A 73 10.81 -21.98 5.12
C THR A 73 11.38 -23.13 5.96
N ALA A 74 11.52 -22.93 7.27
CA ALA A 74 12.00 -23.96 8.19
C ALA A 74 11.00 -25.13 8.29
N LEU A 75 9.71 -24.83 8.47
CA LEU A 75 8.64 -25.84 8.49
C LEU A 75 8.58 -26.63 7.19
N LYS A 76 8.71 -25.97 6.03
CA LYS A 76 8.79 -26.66 4.73
C LYS A 76 9.98 -27.61 4.63
N LYS A 77 11.11 -27.32 5.26
CA LYS A 77 12.26 -28.24 5.31
C LYS A 77 11.96 -29.44 6.21
N GLN A 78 11.45 -29.20 7.42
CA GLN A 78 11.08 -30.25 8.36
C GLN A 78 10.05 -31.23 7.76
N VAL A 79 9.01 -30.72 7.10
CA VAL A 79 8.01 -31.57 6.41
C VAL A 79 8.64 -32.44 5.33
N LYS A 80 9.59 -31.91 4.55
CA LYS A 80 10.32 -32.69 3.54
C LYS A 80 11.23 -33.75 4.16
N GLU A 81 11.82 -33.48 5.32
CA GLU A 81 12.67 -34.45 6.02
C GLU A 81 11.84 -35.59 6.61
N VAL A 82 10.71 -35.28 7.27
CA VAL A 82 9.78 -36.30 7.78
C VAL A 82 9.26 -37.18 6.64
N ALA A 83 8.80 -36.57 5.53
CA ALA A 83 8.30 -37.33 4.38
C ALA A 83 9.34 -38.27 3.76
N LYS A 84 10.64 -37.94 3.82
CA LYS A 84 11.72 -38.83 3.36
C LYS A 84 11.97 -39.99 4.31
N ASN A 85 11.94 -39.74 5.61
CA ASN A 85 12.17 -40.77 6.62
C ASN A 85 11.04 -41.81 6.62
N ASP A 86 9.80 -41.40 6.35
CA ASP A 86 8.65 -42.32 6.24
C ASP A 86 8.77 -43.25 5.02
N THR A 87 9.42 -42.80 3.93
CA THR A 87 9.68 -43.65 2.75
C THR A 87 10.87 -44.60 2.90
N ASP A 88 11.85 -44.27 3.74
CA ASP A 88 13.06 -45.09 3.93
C ASP A 88 12.86 -46.17 5.03
N GLY A 89 11.93 -45.94 5.96
CA GLY A 89 11.56 -46.89 7.02
C GLY A 89 10.69 -48.07 6.55
N THR A 90 9.99 -47.95 5.42
CA THR A 90 9.11 -49.00 4.88
C THR A 90 9.83 -49.98 3.95
N ALA A 91 11.01 -49.64 3.42
CA ALA A 91 11.76 -50.48 2.49
C ALA A 91 12.72 -51.50 3.15
N LYS A 92 12.75 -51.61 4.49
CA LYS A 92 13.67 -52.51 5.24
C LYS A 92 12.99 -53.64 6.02
N LYS A 93 11.69 -53.85 5.86
CA LYS A 93 10.99 -55.06 6.31
C LYS A 93 10.46 -55.76 5.06
N ASP A 94 11.23 -56.72 4.56
CA ASP A 94 10.81 -58.01 3.99
C ASP A 94 12.03 -58.75 3.43
#